data_AF-A0A536NFJ7-F1
#
_entry.id   AF-A0A536NFJ7-F1
#
_cell.length_a   1.000
_cell.length_b   1.000
_cell.length_c   1.000
_cell.angle_alpha   90.00
_cell.angle_beta   90.00
_cell.angle_gamma   90.00
#
_symmetry.space_group_name_H-M   'P 1'
#
loop_
_entity.id
_entity.type
_entity.pdbx_description
1 polymer ?
#
loop_
_entity_poly.entity_id
_entity_poly.type
_entity_poly.pdbx_seq_one_letter_code
_entity_poly.pdbx_strand_id
1 'polypeptide(L)'
;MRPPVRARSWAEIRWRQFRNAPRPVFRAVAADAGVAAVLGTAYLAYDVALSRGARLPGGDLRTLAVAGLVLGILVAGSLVTYVIVPQPTGSSNRPMRSTWSAALGFLAGVPIAYLTLVLVVQILKPFLV
;
A
#
# COMPACT_ATOMS: atom_id res chain seq x y z
N MET A 1 25.26 -42.82 0.92
CA MET A 1 25.55 -41.82 1.97
C MET A 1 24.82 -40.53 1.63
N ARG A 2 23.94 -40.02 2.50
CA ARG A 2 23.28 -38.72 2.26
C ARG A 2 24.24 -37.60 2.72
N PRO A 3 24.46 -36.55 1.93
CA PRO A 3 25.35 -35.46 2.33
C PRO A 3 24.83 -34.79 3.61
N PRO A 4 25.70 -34.29 4.50
CA PRO A 4 25.29 -33.63 5.73
C PRO A 4 24.45 -32.39 5.41
N VAL A 5 23.25 -32.31 5.99
CA VAL A 5 22.36 -31.15 5.85
C VAL A 5 23.04 -29.96 6.51
N ARG A 6 23.48 -28.97 5.70
CA ARG A 6 24.09 -27.75 6.19
C ARG A 6 23.11 -27.06 7.16
N ALA A 7 23.49 -26.93 8.43
CA ALA A 7 22.72 -26.15 9.40
C ALA A 7 22.73 -24.68 8.97
N ARG A 8 21.61 -24.18 8.45
CA ARG A 8 21.48 -22.78 8.03
C ARG A 8 21.12 -21.92 9.21
N SER A 9 21.70 -20.73 9.27
CA SER A 9 21.35 -19.74 10.29
C SER A 9 19.91 -19.26 10.09
N TRP A 10 19.26 -18.90 11.20
CA TRP A 10 17.88 -18.40 11.19
C TRP A 10 17.71 -17.18 10.27
N ALA A 11 18.69 -16.28 10.27
CA ALA A 11 18.72 -15.10 9.40
C ALA A 11 18.76 -15.48 7.91
N GLU A 12 19.53 -16.51 7.53
CA GLU A 12 19.61 -16.95 6.13
C GLU A 12 18.29 -17.59 5.67
N ILE A 13 17.60 -18.31 6.57
CA ILE A 13 16.27 -18.87 6.30
C ILE A 13 15.25 -17.74 6.09
N ARG A 14 15.23 -16.75 6.98
CA ARG A 14 14.30 -15.61 6.90
C ARG A 14 14.53 -14.76 5.65
N TRP A 15 15.80 -14.50 5.32
CA TRP A 15 16.18 -13.75 4.12
C TRP A 15 15.78 -14.47 2.83
N ARG A 16 15.93 -15.79 2.77
CA ARG A 16 15.45 -16.60 1.64
C ARG A 16 13.93 -16.64 1.58
N GLN A 17 13.24 -16.74 2.71
CA GLN A 17 11.78 -16.67 2.76
C GLN A 17 11.25 -15.32 2.28
N PHE A 18 11.92 -14.22 2.62
CA PHE A 18 11.59 -12.89 2.11
C PHE A 18 11.81 -12.79 0.59
N ARG A 19 12.97 -13.25 0.09
CA ARG A 19 13.26 -13.25 -1.37
C ARG A 19 12.38 -14.19 -2.19
N ASN A 20 11.95 -15.31 -1.61
CA ASN A 20 11.07 -16.31 -2.25
C ASN A 20 9.63 -16.23 -1.76
N ALA A 21 9.25 -15.13 -1.12
CA ALA A 21 7.89 -14.95 -0.64
C ALA A 21 6.90 -14.97 -1.81
N PRO A 22 5.62 -15.30 -1.57
CA PRO A 22 4.61 -15.31 -2.61
C PRO A 22 4.57 -13.94 -3.30
N ARG A 23 5.05 -13.90 -4.54
CA ARG A 23 5.02 -12.73 -5.43
C ARG A 23 3.70 -11.94 -5.42
N PRO A 24 2.51 -12.56 -5.30
CA PRO A 24 1.26 -11.79 -5.24
C PRO A 24 1.16 -10.83 -4.05
N VAL A 25 1.64 -11.21 -2.86
CA VAL A 25 1.52 -10.36 -1.66
C VAL A 25 2.42 -9.13 -1.77
N PHE A 26 3.67 -9.31 -2.19
CA PHE A 26 4.60 -8.19 -2.37
C PHE A 26 4.12 -7.20 -3.44
N ARG A 27 3.53 -7.70 -4.53
CA ARG A 27 3.00 -6.85 -5.59
C ARG A 27 1.78 -6.05 -5.11
N ALA A 28 0.90 -6.64 -4.31
CA ALA A 28 -0.22 -5.94 -3.71
C ALA A 28 0.25 -4.80 -2.80
N VAL A 29 1.16 -5.11 -1.87
CA VAL A 29 1.73 -4.13 -0.93
C VAL A 29 2.46 -3.00 -1.67
N ALA A 30 3.24 -3.33 -2.69
CA ALA A 30 3.96 -2.32 -3.48
C ALA A 30 3.01 -1.43 -4.30
N ALA A 31 1.93 -2.01 -4.85
CA ALA A 31 0.89 -1.26 -5.53
C ALA A 31 0.20 -0.27 -4.59
N ASP A 32 -0.24 -0.75 -3.42
CA ASP A 32 -0.89 0.08 -2.40
C ASP A 32 0.04 1.18 -1.89
N ALA A 33 1.31 0.86 -1.66
CA ALA A 33 2.31 1.84 -1.25
C ALA A 33 2.52 2.93 -2.33
N GLY A 34 2.51 2.57 -3.61
CA GLY A 34 2.58 3.54 -4.71
C GLY A 34 1.36 4.46 -4.77
N VAL A 35 0.15 3.90 -4.65
CA VAL A 35 -1.10 4.67 -4.56
C VAL A 35 -1.06 5.62 -3.36
N ALA A 36 -0.65 5.12 -2.20
CA ALA A 36 -0.58 5.88 -0.98
C ALA A 36 0.45 7.01 -1.04
N ALA A 37 1.59 6.80 -1.71
CA ALA A 37 2.57 7.86 -1.94
C ALA A 37 1.95 9.01 -2.76
N VAL A 38 1.28 8.70 -3.87
CA VAL A 38 0.66 9.73 -4.74
C VAL A 38 -0.44 10.49 -3.99
N LEU A 39 -1.40 9.77 -3.40
CA LEU A 39 -2.53 10.40 -2.70
C LEU A 39 -2.08 11.12 -1.42
N GLY A 40 -1.11 10.56 -0.70
CA GLY A 40 -0.55 11.15 0.50
C GLY A 40 0.18 12.48 0.21
N THR A 41 0.97 12.54 -0.87
CA THR A 41 1.59 13.80 -1.31
C THR A 41 0.56 14.84 -1.71
N ALA A 42 -0.49 14.45 -2.44
CA ALA A 42 -1.57 15.36 -2.82
C ALA A 42 -2.31 15.92 -1.59
N TYR A 43 -2.63 15.06 -0.62
CA TYR A 43 -3.24 15.46 0.64
C TYR A 43 -2.33 16.39 1.46
N LEU A 44 -1.03 16.09 1.55
CA LEU A 44 -0.07 16.95 2.25
C LEU A 44 0.00 18.35 1.62
N ALA A 45 0.06 18.43 0.29
CA ALA A 45 0.08 19.71 -0.41
C ALA A 45 -1.19 20.53 -0.13
N TYR A 46 -2.35 19.88 -0.15
CA TYR A 46 -3.64 20.49 0.21
C TYR A 46 -3.64 21.03 1.64
N ASP A 47 -3.22 20.22 2.62
CA ASP A 47 -3.24 20.58 4.03
C ASP A 47 -2.25 21.72 4.35
N VAL A 48 -1.06 21.71 3.75
CA VAL A 48 -0.07 22.78 3.84
C VAL A 48 -0.60 24.08 3.21
N ALA A 49 -1.22 24.01 2.03
CA ALA A 49 -1.79 25.19 1.38
C ALA A 49 -2.86 25.87 2.26
N LEU A 50 -3.77 25.07 2.83
CA LEU A 50 -4.76 25.58 3.79
C LEU A 50 -4.11 26.15 5.06
N SER A 51 -3.04 25.52 5.56
CA SER A 51 -2.35 26.00 6.77
C SER A 51 -1.67 27.35 6.54
N ARG A 52 -1.26 27.63 5.30
CA ARG A 52 -0.68 28.91 4.87
C ARG A 52 -1.72 29.96 4.49
N GLY A 53 -3.02 29.68 4.69
CA GLY A 53 -4.10 30.64 4.49
C GLY A 53 -4.80 30.57 3.13
N ALA A 54 -4.57 29.53 2.33
CA ALA A 54 -5.40 29.29 1.15
C ALA A 54 -6.88 29.15 1.57
N ARG A 55 -7.79 29.76 0.81
CA ARG A 55 -9.23 29.67 1.05
C ARG A 55 -9.88 28.87 -0.06
N LEU A 56 -10.64 27.84 0.34
CA LEU A 56 -11.41 27.03 -0.59
C LEU A 56 -12.91 27.35 -0.46
N PRO A 57 -13.66 27.28 -1.57
CA PRO A 57 -15.11 27.34 -1.50
C PRO A 57 -15.62 26.14 -0.68
N GLY A 58 -16.38 26.41 0.38
CA GLY A 58 -16.92 25.37 1.28
C GLY A 58 -16.26 25.27 2.66
N GLY A 59 -15.23 26.09 2.97
CA GLY A 59 -14.64 26.17 4.31
C GLY A 59 -13.56 25.11 4.58
N ASP A 60 -13.40 24.69 5.84
CA ASP A 60 -12.41 23.67 6.22
C ASP A 60 -12.92 22.25 5.91
N LEU A 61 -12.47 21.70 4.77
CA LEU A 61 -12.82 20.36 4.31
C LEU A 61 -11.75 19.31 4.63
N ARG A 62 -10.83 19.57 5.57
CA ARG A 62 -9.71 18.66 5.89
C ARG A 62 -10.17 17.27 6.35
N THR A 63 -11.22 17.20 7.16
CA THR A 63 -11.77 15.91 7.62
C THR A 63 -12.30 15.09 6.45
N LEU A 64 -13.00 15.74 5.51
CA LEU A 64 -13.49 15.09 4.29
C LEU A 64 -12.33 14.68 3.38
N ALA A 65 -11.27 15.48 3.29
CA ALA A 65 -10.06 15.15 2.54
C ALA A 65 -9.33 13.94 3.14
N VAL A 66 -9.26 13.81 4.47
CA VAL A 66 -8.72 12.62 5.16
C VAL A 66 -9.56 11.38 4.85
N ALA A 67 -10.89 11.49 4.95
CA ALA A 67 -11.78 10.39 4.61
C ALA A 67 -11.62 9.97 3.14
N GLY A 68 -11.52 10.95 2.23
CA GLY A 68 -11.26 10.73 0.81
C GLY A 68 -9.90 10.08 0.54
N LEU A 69 -8.84 10.48 1.27
CA LEU A 69 -7.53 9.84 1.19
C LEU A 69 -7.60 8.36 1.58
N VAL A 70 -8.22 8.04 2.71
CA VAL A 70 -8.36 6.66 3.19
C VAL A 70 -9.17 5.83 2.19
N LEU A 71 -10.34 6.33 1.78
CA LEU A 71 -11.17 5.65 0.77
C LEU A 71 -10.44 5.49 -0.56
N GLY A 72 -9.70 6.51 -0.98
CA GLY A 72 -8.88 6.48 -2.21
C GLY A 72 -7.81 5.40 -2.15
N ILE A 73 -7.07 5.28 -1.05
CA ILE A 73 -6.06 4.23 -0.87
C ILE A 73 -6.70 2.85 -0.91
N LEU A 74 -7.82 2.64 -0.20
CA LEU A 74 -8.50 1.34 -0.16
C LEU A 74 -9.06 0.93 -1.52
N VAL A 75 -9.74 1.85 -2.22
CA VAL A 75 -10.37 1.57 -3.52
C VAL A 75 -9.32 1.45 -4.61
N ALA A 76 -8.43 2.42 -4.75
CA ALA A 76 -7.41 2.39 -5.80
C ALA A 76 -6.39 1.27 -5.55
N GLY A 77 -6.00 1.01 -4.30
CA GLY A 77 -5.13 -0.10 -3.94
C GLY A 77 -5.73 -1.47 -4.30
N SER A 78 -7.01 -1.66 -3.97
CA SER A 78 -7.79 -2.85 -4.37
C SER A 78 -7.87 -3.00 -5.89
N LEU A 79 -8.18 -1.92 -6.63
CA LEU A 79 -8.27 -1.93 -8.10
C LEU A 79 -6.93 -2.21 -8.76
N VAL A 80 -5.87 -1.52 -8.33
CA VAL A 80 -4.51 -1.69 -8.89
C VAL A 80 -4.01 -3.10 -8.60
N THR A 81 -4.23 -3.62 -7.40
CA THR A 81 -3.88 -5.00 -7.05
C THR A 81 -4.67 -6.00 -7.90
N TYR A 82 -5.97 -5.78 -8.12
CA TYR A 82 -6.78 -6.63 -8.98
C TYR A 82 -6.25 -6.69 -10.42
N VAL A 83 -5.75 -5.58 -10.96
CA VAL A 83 -5.23 -5.49 -12.33
C VAL A 83 -3.80 -6.03 -12.45
N ILE A 84 -2.93 -5.74 -11.48
CA ILE A 84 -1.48 -6.00 -11.57
C ILE A 84 -1.10 -7.38 -11.04
N VAL A 85 -1.86 -7.96 -10.12
CA VAL A 85 -1.50 -9.23 -9.47
C VAL A 85 -2.19 -10.42 -10.17
N PRO A 86 -1.52 -11.10 -11.11
CA PRO A 86 -2.00 -12.37 -11.63
C PRO A 86 -1.94 -13.43 -10.52
N GLN A 87 -3.00 -14.23 -10.38
CA GLN A 87 -2.97 -15.40 -9.51
C GLN A 87 -2.05 -16.48 -10.09
N PRO A 88 -1.42 -17.31 -9.24
CA PRO A 88 -0.75 -18.51 -9.69
C PRO A 88 -1.78 -19.43 -10.32
N THR A 89 -1.71 -19.57 -11.64
CA THR A 89 -2.41 -20.62 -12.36
C THR A 89 -1.92 -21.97 -11.85
N GLY A 90 -2.83 -22.86 -11.48
CA GLY A 90 -2.53 -24.29 -11.42
C GLY A 90 -2.21 -24.84 -12.82
N SER A 91 -2.41 -26.13 -13.06
CA SER A 91 -2.12 -26.79 -14.36
C SER A 91 -2.87 -26.24 -15.58
N SER A 92 -3.73 -25.22 -15.42
CA SER A 92 -4.46 -24.57 -16.50
C SER A 92 -3.72 -23.33 -17.02
N ASN A 93 -3.44 -23.32 -18.32
CA ASN A 93 -2.69 -22.26 -19.01
C ASN A 93 -3.52 -20.97 -19.27
N ARG A 94 -4.54 -20.68 -18.45
CA ARG A 94 -5.44 -19.51 -18.62
C ARG A 94 -5.41 -18.64 -17.37
N PRO A 95 -5.09 -17.34 -17.47
CA PRO A 95 -5.11 -16.43 -16.33
C PRO A 95 -6.56 -16.24 -15.83
N MET A 96 -6.92 -16.85 -14.70
CA MET A 96 -8.18 -16.57 -14.01
C MET A 96 -8.01 -15.35 -13.12
N ARG A 97 -8.77 -14.28 -13.40
CA ARG A 97 -8.90 -13.11 -12.53
C ARG A 97 -9.97 -13.44 -11.48
N SER A 98 -9.58 -13.47 -10.22
CA SER A 98 -10.47 -13.79 -9.09
C SER A 98 -10.61 -12.57 -8.20
N THR A 99 -11.82 -12.31 -7.70
CA THR A 99 -12.13 -11.27 -6.72
C THR A 99 -11.23 -11.32 -5.47
N TRP A 100 -10.59 -12.47 -5.19
CA TRP A 100 -9.61 -12.62 -4.12
C TRP A 100 -8.36 -11.73 -4.26
N SER A 101 -7.93 -11.35 -5.46
CA SER A 101 -6.81 -10.41 -5.61
C SER A 101 -7.19 -8.99 -5.16
N ALA A 102 -8.42 -8.56 -5.42
CA ALA A 102 -8.94 -7.27 -4.93
C ALA A 102 -8.99 -7.24 -3.39
N ALA A 103 -9.42 -8.34 -2.76
CA ALA A 103 -9.47 -8.46 -1.31
C ALA A 103 -8.07 -8.32 -0.67
N LEU A 104 -7.01 -8.84 -1.32
CA LEU A 104 -5.64 -8.68 -0.85
C LEU A 104 -5.20 -7.21 -0.85
N GLY A 105 -5.52 -6.44 -1.90
CA GLY A 105 -5.23 -5.01 -1.95
C GLY A 105 -6.06 -4.21 -0.94
N PHE A 106 -7.32 -4.56 -0.73
CA PHE A 106 -8.14 -3.92 0.30
C PHE A 106 -7.54 -4.14 1.71
N LEU A 107 -7.15 -5.37 2.04
CA LEU A 107 -6.58 -5.70 3.35
C LEU A 107 -5.20 -5.09 3.57
N ALA A 108 -4.36 -5.05 2.54
CA ALA A 108 -3.06 -4.38 2.61
C ALA A 108 -3.18 -2.85 2.67
N GLY A 109 -4.20 -2.28 2.03
CA GLY A 109 -4.49 -0.85 2.05
C GLY A 109 -4.79 -0.28 3.44
N VAL A 110 -5.41 -1.04 4.35
CA VAL A 110 -5.76 -0.56 5.71
C VAL A 110 -4.54 -0.11 6.52
N PRO A 111 -3.52 -0.97 6.78
CA PRO A 111 -2.33 -0.54 7.50
C PRO A 111 -1.54 0.52 6.74
N ILE A 112 -1.54 0.49 5.40
CA ILE A 112 -0.84 1.49 4.58
C ILE A 112 -1.49 2.87 4.70
N ALA A 113 -2.82 2.94 4.71
CA ALA A 113 -3.55 4.19 4.91
C ALA A 113 -3.21 4.80 6.28
N TYR A 114 -3.18 3.98 7.34
CA TYR A 114 -2.75 4.44 8.67
C TYR A 114 -1.31 4.98 8.66
N LEU A 115 -0.36 4.23 8.10
CA LEU A 115 1.03 4.66 8.02
C LEU A 115 1.19 5.96 7.21
N THR A 116 0.39 6.12 6.16
CA THR A 116 0.38 7.33 5.34
C THR A 116 -0.10 8.53 6.13
N LEU A 117 -1.16 8.38 6.93
CA LEU A 117 -1.64 9.45 7.81
C LEU A 117 -0.59 9.82 8.86
N VAL A 118 0.03 8.83 9.51
CA VAL A 118 1.13 9.07 10.47
C VAL A 118 2.27 9.82 9.81
N LEU A 119 2.73 9.34 8.65
CA LEU A 119 3.83 9.95 7.91
C LEU A 119 3.50 11.40 7.51
N VAL A 120 2.34 11.64 6.91
CA VAL A 120 1.98 12.96 6.41
C VAL A 120 1.71 13.94 7.55
N VAL A 121 0.92 13.55 8.55
CA VAL A 121 0.43 14.47 9.59
C VAL A 121 1.42 14.62 10.73
N GLN A 122 2.04 13.53 11.19
CA GLN A 122 2.89 13.56 12.37
C GLN A 122 4.36 13.76 12.03
N ILE A 123 4.82 13.29 10.87
CA ILE A 123 6.23 13.39 10.49
C ILE A 123 6.44 14.57 9.55
N LEU A 124 5.76 14.64 8.41
CA LEU A 124 6.10 15.62 7.36
C LEU A 124 5.54 17.02 7.65
N LYS A 125 4.25 17.11 8.02
CA LYS A 125 3.58 18.40 8.23
C LYS A 125 4.32 19.33 9.21
N PRO A 126 4.83 18.89 10.38
CA PRO A 126 5.54 19.76 11.32
C PRO A 126 6.81 20.44 10.75
N PHE A 127 7.39 19.91 9.67
CA PHE A 127 8.53 20.53 9.00
C PHE A 127 8.13 21.51 7.88
N LEU A 128 6.85 21.54 7.49
CA LEU A 128 6.35 22.25 6.30
C LEU A 128 5.42 23.43 6.64
N VAL A 129 4.95 23.51 7.88
CA VAL A 129 4.05 24.53 8.41
C VAL A 129 4.70 25.21 9.61
#